data_AF-A0A3D3BYR2-F1
#
_entry.id   AF-A0A3D3BYR2-F1
#
_cell.length_a   1.000
_cell.length_b   1.000
_cell.length_c   1.000
_cell.angle_alpha   90.00
_cell.angle_beta   90.00
_cell.angle_gamma   90.00
#
_symmetry.space_group_name_H-M   'P 1'
#
loop_
_entity.id
_entity.type
_entity.pdbx_description
1 polymer ?
#
loop_
_entity_poly.entity_id
_entity_poly.type
_entity_poly.pdbx_seq_one_letter_code
_entity_poly.pdbx_strand_id
1 'polypeptide(L)'
;MFNQDSFVHHAPLPAGPSFSDEGAANHTRFCNKYGEPGVALFVYGDDLVDKEAVPKKFPARQTLPACKAIARSHGLSHEKVVYARQNPAAIDAGVFHNDVIAVGNQGLLFHHELAFAKRDEVYSQLDAAMGRALDYIEVPSTKVSLSDAVRSYLFNSQLLSVPGKSGATLIVPGECEEVAAVHEYLQWLETESVLINEVCYFNLRQSMNNGGGPACLRLRVVMSEDQIANTASRILLDEALYSELRTWVERNYRDSLAAADLQDPALLSECRSALDELTQLLKIGSVYDFQL
;
A
#
# COMPACT_ATOMS: atom_id res chain seq x y z
N MET A 1 -0.26 18.13 8.80
CA MET A 1 0.69 17.31 8.01
C MET A 1 0.86 17.89 6.61
N PHE A 2 -0.20 17.90 5.80
CA PHE A 2 -0.20 18.51 4.46
C PHE A 2 -0.84 19.91 4.54
N ASN A 3 -0.10 20.97 4.17
CA ASN A 3 -0.60 22.34 4.19
C ASN A 3 -1.63 22.61 3.06
N GLN A 4 -2.75 23.27 3.35
CA GLN A 4 -3.81 23.55 2.39
C GLN A 4 -3.36 24.45 1.22
N ASP A 5 -2.29 25.23 1.37
CA ASP A 5 -1.75 26.06 0.29
C ASP A 5 -1.14 25.22 -0.86
N SER A 6 -0.78 23.96 -0.59
CA SER A 6 -0.10 23.06 -1.55
C SER A 6 -0.78 21.71 -1.73
N PHE A 7 -1.76 21.38 -0.89
CA PHE A 7 -2.45 20.09 -0.86
C PHE A 7 -3.95 20.28 -0.76
N VAL A 8 -4.71 19.52 -1.55
CA VAL A 8 -6.17 19.48 -1.47
C VAL A 8 -6.59 18.17 -0.84
N HIS A 9 -7.32 18.26 0.26
CA HIS A 9 -7.89 17.11 0.97
C HIS A 9 -9.36 17.01 0.62
N HIS A 10 -9.72 15.95 -0.10
CA HIS A 10 -11.11 15.66 -0.40
C HIS A 10 -11.75 14.89 0.76
N ALA A 11 -13.04 15.15 1.01
CA ALA A 11 -13.83 14.31 1.90
C ALA A 11 -13.91 12.88 1.35
N PRO A 12 -14.06 11.86 2.21
CA PRO A 12 -14.31 10.49 1.75
C PRO A 12 -15.58 10.43 0.89
N LEU A 13 -15.67 9.41 0.04
CA LEU A 13 -16.89 9.15 -0.74
C LEU A 13 -18.08 8.83 0.20
N PRO A 14 -19.33 8.99 -0.26
CA PRO A 14 -20.50 8.64 0.53
C PRO A 14 -20.43 7.20 1.03
N ALA A 15 -20.64 7.01 2.34
CA ALA A 15 -20.62 5.69 2.95
C ALA A 15 -21.75 4.81 2.36
N GLY A 16 -21.38 3.78 1.61
CA GLY A 16 -22.31 2.80 1.06
C GLY A 16 -21.66 1.83 0.08
N PRO A 17 -22.28 0.67 -0.18
CA PRO A 17 -21.70 -0.38 -1.02
C PRO A 17 -21.29 0.10 -2.42
N SER A 18 -22.08 1.01 -3.00
CA SER A 18 -21.85 1.50 -4.36
C SER A 18 -20.59 2.35 -4.53
N PHE A 19 -20.05 2.89 -3.44
CA PHE A 19 -18.85 3.71 -3.41
C PHE A 19 -17.83 3.17 -2.40
N SER A 20 -17.81 1.85 -2.20
CA SER A 20 -16.83 1.20 -1.33
C SER A 20 -15.41 1.40 -1.88
N ASP A 21 -14.55 1.98 -1.04
CA ASP A 21 -13.20 2.45 -1.35
C ASP A 21 -12.23 2.13 -0.22
N GLU A 22 -11.17 1.38 -0.53
CA GLU A 22 -10.08 1.02 0.38
C GLU A 22 -8.78 1.78 0.03
N GLY A 23 -8.88 2.80 -0.82
CA GLY A 23 -7.83 3.79 -1.06
C GLY A 23 -6.56 3.21 -1.70
N ALA A 24 -5.41 3.59 -1.14
CA ALA A 24 -4.11 3.36 -1.75
C ALA A 24 -3.72 1.87 -1.90
N ALA A 25 -4.33 0.98 -1.12
CA ALA A 25 -4.11 -0.47 -1.22
C ALA A 25 -4.55 -1.04 -2.60
N ASN A 26 -5.44 -0.33 -3.29
CA ASN A 26 -5.93 -0.66 -4.63
C ASN A 26 -5.45 0.30 -5.72
N HIS A 27 -4.42 1.10 -5.44
CA HIS A 27 -3.88 2.08 -6.37
C HIS A 27 -2.36 1.91 -6.57
N THR A 28 -1.93 1.98 -7.83
CA THR A 28 -0.52 2.01 -8.21
C THR A 28 -0.26 3.13 -9.19
N ARG A 29 0.85 3.86 -9.02
CA ARG A 29 1.28 4.89 -9.94
C ARG A 29 2.54 4.44 -10.69
N PHE A 30 2.48 4.50 -12.01
CA PHE A 30 3.62 4.28 -12.89
C PHE A 30 4.13 5.60 -13.48
N CYS A 31 5.44 5.73 -13.65
CA CYS A 31 6.07 6.95 -14.19
C CYS A 31 7.52 6.67 -14.61
N ASN A 32 8.09 7.55 -15.43
CA ASN A 32 9.53 7.51 -15.72
C ASN A 32 10.35 8.04 -14.53
N LYS A 33 9.94 9.20 -13.99
CA LYS A 33 10.48 9.79 -12.75
C LYS A 33 9.32 10.25 -11.88
N TYR A 34 9.51 10.28 -10.57
CA TYR A 34 8.41 10.60 -9.64
C TYR A 34 7.82 11.99 -9.88
N GLY A 35 8.67 12.98 -10.19
CA GLY A 35 8.24 14.35 -10.49
C GLY A 35 7.62 14.57 -11.88
N GLU A 36 7.62 13.55 -12.76
CA GLU A 36 7.01 13.64 -14.08
C GLU A 36 5.57 13.11 -14.06
N PRO A 37 4.71 13.52 -15.02
CA PRO A 37 3.38 12.91 -15.18
C PRO A 37 3.44 11.38 -15.24
N GLY A 38 2.51 10.73 -14.57
CA GLY A 38 2.44 9.27 -14.47
C GLY A 38 1.08 8.72 -14.89
N VAL A 39 0.96 7.40 -14.87
CA VAL A 39 -0.29 6.65 -15.10
C VAL A 39 -0.76 6.06 -13.78
N ALA A 40 -2.03 6.28 -13.45
CA ALA A 40 -2.68 5.68 -12.29
C ALA A 40 -3.40 4.39 -12.69
N LEU A 41 -3.06 3.30 -12.02
CA LEU A 41 -3.80 2.04 -12.05
C LEU A 41 -4.70 1.98 -10.83
N PHE A 42 -6.01 1.93 -11.05
CA PHE A 42 -7.00 1.62 -10.02
C PHE A 42 -7.51 0.21 -10.22
N VAL A 43 -7.42 -0.61 -9.17
CA VAL A 43 -7.84 -2.01 -9.20
C VAL A 43 -9.13 -2.16 -8.42
N TYR A 44 -10.13 -2.84 -8.97
CA TYR A 44 -11.43 -3.03 -8.33
C TYR A 44 -11.85 -4.50 -8.36
N GLY A 45 -12.68 -4.92 -7.41
CA GLY A 45 -13.23 -6.27 -7.35
C GLY A 45 -14.66 -6.40 -7.88
N ASP A 46 -15.43 -5.30 -7.88
CA ASP A 46 -16.83 -5.30 -8.33
C ASP A 46 -17.15 -4.01 -9.12
N ASP A 47 -17.85 -4.14 -10.25
CA ASP A 47 -18.33 -3.01 -11.05
C ASP A 47 -19.81 -2.70 -10.85
N LEU A 48 -20.52 -3.52 -10.05
CA LEU A 48 -21.94 -3.46 -9.73
C LEU A 48 -22.88 -3.75 -10.93
N VAL A 49 -22.33 -4.23 -12.05
CA VAL A 49 -23.08 -4.52 -13.27
C VAL A 49 -22.97 -6.00 -13.61
N ASP A 50 -21.74 -6.53 -13.65
CA ASP A 50 -21.44 -7.89 -14.04
C ASP A 50 -21.41 -8.82 -12.83
N LYS A 51 -22.59 -9.33 -12.46
CA LYS A 51 -22.79 -10.18 -11.28
C LYS A 51 -22.12 -11.56 -11.37
N GLU A 52 -21.68 -11.99 -12.55
CA GLU A 52 -21.02 -13.30 -12.71
C GLU A 52 -19.51 -13.21 -12.51
N ALA A 53 -18.94 -12.01 -12.59
CA ALA A 53 -17.51 -11.77 -12.48
C ALA A 53 -17.08 -11.17 -11.14
N VAL A 54 -17.86 -11.44 -10.09
CA VAL A 54 -17.57 -11.06 -8.70
C VAL A 54 -17.04 -12.27 -7.92
N PRO A 55 -16.27 -12.06 -6.84
CA PRO A 55 -15.88 -13.13 -5.93
C PRO A 55 -17.09 -13.78 -5.25
N LYS A 56 -16.99 -15.08 -4.95
CA LYS A 56 -18.11 -15.90 -4.45
C LYS A 56 -18.03 -16.19 -2.94
N LYS A 57 -16.84 -16.14 -2.35
CA LYS A 57 -16.56 -16.48 -0.96
C LYS A 57 -16.27 -15.25 -0.11
N PHE A 58 -15.43 -14.33 -0.60
CA PHE A 58 -15.08 -13.10 0.10
C PHE A 58 -15.61 -11.86 -0.63
N PRO A 59 -16.00 -10.79 0.09
CA PRO A 59 -16.54 -9.60 -0.55
C PRO A 59 -15.45 -8.82 -1.31
N ALA A 60 -15.80 -8.29 -2.47
CA ALA A 60 -15.03 -7.25 -3.12
C ALA A 60 -15.22 -5.92 -2.37
N ARG A 61 -14.14 -5.40 -1.78
CA ARG A 61 -14.20 -4.17 -0.96
C ARG A 61 -14.01 -2.88 -1.76
N GLN A 62 -13.53 -2.99 -2.99
CA GLN A 62 -13.29 -1.87 -3.88
C GLN A 62 -14.20 -1.95 -5.10
N THR A 63 -14.89 -0.85 -5.39
CA THR A 63 -15.82 -0.77 -6.53
C THR A 63 -15.31 0.12 -7.66
N LEU A 64 -15.62 -0.22 -8.91
CA LEU A 64 -15.27 0.61 -10.07
C LEU A 64 -15.85 2.04 -9.99
N PRO A 65 -17.12 2.26 -9.57
CA PRO A 65 -17.65 3.60 -9.37
C PRO A 65 -16.85 4.43 -8.35
N ALA A 66 -16.37 3.82 -7.27
CA ALA A 66 -15.49 4.49 -6.32
C ALA A 66 -14.16 4.91 -6.97
N CYS A 67 -13.47 4.00 -7.66
CA CYS A 67 -12.23 4.31 -8.38
C CYS A 67 -12.41 5.49 -9.35
N LYS A 68 -13.51 5.47 -10.12
CA LYS A 68 -13.84 6.56 -11.06
C LYS A 68 -14.15 7.88 -10.36
N ALA A 69 -14.81 7.83 -9.19
CA ALA A 69 -15.09 9.03 -8.40
C ALA A 69 -13.82 9.66 -7.83
N ILE A 70 -12.91 8.85 -7.28
CA ILE A 70 -11.60 9.29 -6.79
C ILE A 70 -10.76 9.87 -7.93
N ALA A 71 -10.67 9.19 -9.07
CA ALA A 71 -9.92 9.71 -10.22
C ALA A 71 -10.42 11.10 -10.68
N ARG A 72 -11.76 11.32 -10.66
CA ARG A 72 -12.35 12.62 -10.96
C ARG A 72 -12.09 13.67 -9.89
N SER A 73 -12.25 13.34 -8.60
CA SER A 73 -12.03 14.32 -7.52
C SER A 73 -10.58 14.80 -7.49
N HIS A 74 -9.63 13.92 -7.80
CA HIS A 74 -8.21 14.23 -7.91
C HIS A 74 -7.79 14.85 -9.26
N GLY A 75 -8.74 15.10 -10.18
CA GLY A 75 -8.45 15.78 -11.46
C GLY A 75 -7.55 15.00 -12.41
N LEU A 76 -7.53 13.66 -12.32
CA LEU A 76 -6.66 12.84 -13.16
C LEU A 76 -7.13 12.85 -14.63
N SER A 77 -6.18 12.95 -15.56
CA SER A 77 -6.46 12.86 -16.99
C SER A 77 -6.96 11.46 -17.36
N HIS A 78 -8.03 11.37 -18.14
CA HIS A 78 -8.61 10.09 -18.56
C HIS A 78 -7.61 9.19 -19.33
N GLU A 79 -6.71 9.81 -20.12
CA GLU A 79 -5.66 9.09 -20.88
C GLU A 79 -4.53 8.54 -19.98
N LYS A 80 -4.51 8.95 -18.70
CA LYS A 80 -3.50 8.55 -17.72
C LYS A 80 -4.10 7.74 -16.57
N VAL A 81 -5.26 7.15 -16.78
CA VAL A 81 -5.93 6.29 -15.79
C VAL A 81 -6.32 4.96 -16.44
N VAL A 82 -5.91 3.87 -15.80
CA VAL A 82 -6.28 2.50 -16.16
C VAL A 82 -7.10 1.90 -15.02
N TYR A 83 -8.22 1.27 -15.35
CA TYR A 83 -9.06 0.57 -14.39
C TYR A 83 -8.98 -0.93 -14.65
N ALA A 84 -8.44 -1.70 -13.71
CA ALA A 84 -8.29 -3.14 -13.84
C ALA A 84 -9.19 -3.89 -12.87
N ARG A 85 -9.87 -4.93 -13.35
CA ARG A 85 -10.59 -5.86 -12.48
C ARG A 85 -9.59 -6.85 -11.87
N GLN A 86 -9.57 -6.95 -10.55
CA GLN A 86 -8.83 -7.98 -9.84
C GLN A 86 -9.44 -9.36 -10.17
N ASN A 87 -8.62 -10.40 -10.23
CA ASN A 87 -9.14 -11.75 -10.45
C ASN A 87 -10.05 -12.17 -9.27
N PRO A 88 -11.34 -12.51 -9.50
CA PRO A 88 -12.25 -12.90 -8.42
C PRO A 88 -11.78 -14.16 -7.67
N ALA A 89 -11.09 -15.08 -8.35
CA ALA A 89 -10.51 -16.26 -7.70
C ALA A 89 -9.37 -15.90 -6.73
N ALA A 90 -8.63 -14.82 -7.00
CA ALA A 90 -7.62 -14.31 -6.08
C ALA A 90 -8.26 -13.70 -4.83
N ILE A 91 -9.33 -12.92 -5.00
CA ILE A 91 -10.10 -12.38 -3.86
C ILE A 91 -10.63 -13.51 -3.00
N ASP A 92 -11.21 -14.55 -3.60
CA ASP A 92 -11.71 -15.74 -2.90
C ASP A 92 -10.62 -16.57 -2.20
N ALA A 93 -9.36 -16.40 -2.60
CA ALA A 93 -8.19 -16.98 -1.95
C ALA A 93 -7.64 -16.12 -0.79
N GLY A 94 -8.22 -14.94 -0.53
CA GLY A 94 -7.83 -14.06 0.57
C GLY A 94 -7.13 -12.77 0.14
N VAL A 95 -7.04 -12.49 -1.16
CA VAL A 95 -6.49 -11.22 -1.68
C VAL A 95 -7.55 -10.13 -1.59
N PHE A 96 -7.75 -9.57 -0.40
CA PHE A 96 -8.79 -8.56 -0.16
C PHE A 96 -8.43 -7.17 -0.71
N HIS A 97 -7.15 -6.91 -0.98
CA HIS A 97 -6.62 -5.70 -1.63
C HIS A 97 -5.60 -6.06 -2.72
N ASN A 98 -5.42 -5.19 -3.71
CA ASN A 98 -4.44 -5.40 -4.78
C ASN A 98 -3.00 -5.49 -4.27
N ASP A 99 -2.65 -4.73 -3.25
CA ASP A 99 -1.31 -4.78 -2.64
C ASP A 99 -1.02 -6.10 -1.89
N VAL A 100 -1.93 -7.07 -1.87
CA VAL A 100 -1.66 -8.44 -1.42
C VAL A 100 -1.23 -9.35 -2.59
N ILE A 101 -1.37 -8.92 -3.85
CA ILE A 101 -1.03 -9.71 -5.05
C ILE A 101 -0.21 -8.96 -6.12
N ALA A 102 -0.08 -7.64 -6.01
CA ALA A 102 0.66 -6.82 -6.94
C ALA A 102 1.19 -5.53 -6.30
N VAL A 103 2.42 -5.16 -6.64
CA VAL A 103 3.03 -3.87 -6.28
C VAL A 103 3.76 -3.30 -7.50
N GLY A 104 3.61 -2.00 -7.75
CA GLY A 104 4.35 -1.34 -8.82
C GLY A 104 5.09 -0.10 -8.33
N ASN A 105 6.18 0.22 -8.99
CA ASN A 105 7.00 1.40 -8.73
C ASN A 105 7.68 1.88 -10.02
N GLN A 106 7.59 3.18 -10.31
CA GLN A 106 8.11 3.77 -11.55
C GLN A 106 7.65 3.01 -12.81
N GLY A 107 8.57 2.35 -13.53
CA GLY A 107 8.27 1.58 -14.73
C GLY A 107 8.03 0.09 -14.50
N LEU A 108 8.05 -0.38 -13.24
CA LEU A 108 8.06 -1.79 -12.89
C LEU A 108 6.75 -2.20 -12.19
N LEU A 109 6.13 -3.29 -12.65
CA LEU A 109 5.02 -3.97 -11.99
C LEU A 109 5.44 -5.40 -11.59
N PHE A 110 5.45 -5.67 -10.28
CA PHE A 110 5.69 -7.00 -9.70
C PHE A 110 4.36 -7.59 -9.21
N HIS A 111 3.95 -8.72 -9.76
CA HIS A 111 2.64 -9.30 -9.44
C HIS A 111 2.56 -10.80 -9.70
N HIS A 112 1.58 -11.47 -9.10
CA HIS A 112 1.24 -12.84 -9.44
C HIS A 112 0.52 -12.92 -10.79
N GLU A 113 0.69 -14.01 -11.53
CA GLU A 113 -0.01 -14.24 -12.82
C GLU A 113 -1.56 -14.23 -12.70
N LEU A 114 -2.08 -14.35 -11.47
CA LEU A 114 -3.50 -14.38 -11.16
C LEU A 114 -3.98 -13.04 -10.57
N ALA A 115 -3.18 -11.97 -10.61
CA ALA A 115 -3.55 -10.68 -10.04
C ALA A 115 -4.79 -10.07 -10.71
N PHE A 116 -4.87 -10.12 -12.04
CA PHE A 116 -5.89 -9.43 -12.83
C PHE A 116 -6.76 -10.41 -13.59
N ALA A 117 -8.06 -10.13 -13.72
CA ALA A 117 -8.99 -10.96 -14.48
C ALA A 117 -8.65 -11.02 -15.98
N LYS A 118 -8.04 -9.96 -16.51
CA LYS A 118 -7.64 -9.82 -17.92
C LYS A 118 -6.26 -9.19 -18.06
N ARG A 119 -5.23 -9.90 -17.61
CA ARG A 119 -3.85 -9.40 -17.56
C ARG A 119 -3.37 -8.73 -18.86
N ASP A 120 -3.53 -9.39 -20.00
CA ASP A 120 -2.99 -8.89 -21.27
C ASP A 120 -3.65 -7.56 -21.69
N GLU A 121 -4.94 -7.37 -21.39
CA GLU A 121 -5.63 -6.09 -21.59
C GLU A 121 -5.08 -5.01 -20.65
N VAL A 122 -4.79 -5.36 -19.39
CA VAL A 122 -4.19 -4.43 -18.42
C VAL A 122 -2.80 -3.98 -18.87
N TYR A 123 -1.94 -4.90 -19.30
CA TYR A 123 -0.61 -4.57 -19.82
C TYR A 123 -0.70 -3.63 -21.02
N SER A 124 -1.53 -3.98 -22.01
CA SER A 124 -1.71 -3.16 -23.20
C SER A 124 -2.19 -1.75 -22.88
N GLN A 125 -3.14 -1.60 -21.94
CA GLN A 125 -3.63 -0.30 -21.51
C GLN A 125 -2.59 0.51 -20.74
N LEU A 126 -1.81 -0.12 -19.86
CA LEU A 126 -0.74 0.53 -19.13
C LEU A 126 0.37 1.00 -20.06
N ASP A 127 0.82 0.14 -20.98
CA ASP A 127 1.87 0.45 -21.94
C ASP A 127 1.44 1.60 -22.87
N ALA A 128 0.19 1.57 -23.35
CA ALA A 128 -0.37 2.63 -24.17
C ALA A 128 -0.47 3.96 -23.40
N ALA A 129 -0.97 3.94 -22.17
CA ALA A 129 -1.08 5.13 -21.33
C ALA A 129 0.30 5.70 -20.95
N MET A 130 1.31 4.84 -20.79
CA MET A 130 2.69 5.23 -20.54
C MET A 130 3.41 5.71 -21.81
N GLY A 131 2.94 5.31 -23.00
CA GLY A 131 3.59 5.56 -24.28
C GLY A 131 4.82 4.69 -24.51
N ARG A 132 5.01 3.63 -23.72
CA ARG A 132 6.09 2.64 -23.81
C ARG A 132 5.72 1.39 -23.02
N ALA A 133 6.38 0.29 -23.31
CA ALA A 133 6.29 -0.91 -22.47
C ALA A 133 6.78 -0.62 -21.05
N LEU A 134 6.03 -1.08 -20.06
CA LEU A 134 6.50 -1.26 -18.69
C LEU A 134 7.35 -2.52 -18.57
N ASP A 135 8.12 -2.58 -17.49
CA ASP A 135 8.79 -3.80 -17.05
C ASP A 135 7.82 -4.60 -16.17
N TYR A 136 7.65 -5.88 -16.50
CA TYR A 136 6.73 -6.77 -15.78
C TYR A 136 7.52 -7.92 -15.17
N ILE A 137 7.40 -8.11 -13.85
CA ILE A 137 7.82 -9.33 -13.16
C ILE A 137 6.54 -10.07 -12.78
N GLU A 138 6.14 -11.00 -13.65
CA GLU A 138 5.04 -11.92 -13.38
C GLU A 138 5.56 -13.15 -12.64
N VAL A 139 4.97 -13.45 -11.47
CA VAL A 139 5.25 -14.66 -10.71
C VAL A 139 4.27 -15.76 -11.13
N PRO A 140 4.73 -16.85 -11.77
CA PRO A 140 3.86 -17.93 -12.18
C PRO A 140 3.50 -18.83 -10.98
N SER A 141 2.30 -19.42 -10.98
CA SER A 141 1.81 -20.32 -9.92
C SER A 141 2.69 -21.56 -9.77
N THR A 142 3.46 -21.91 -10.82
CA THR A 142 4.42 -23.02 -10.82
C THR A 142 5.67 -22.73 -10.00
N LYS A 143 5.95 -21.46 -9.67
CA LYS A 143 7.05 -21.03 -8.81
C LYS A 143 6.58 -20.65 -7.42
N VAL A 144 5.52 -19.85 -7.32
CA VAL A 144 4.89 -19.47 -6.06
C VAL A 144 3.40 -19.63 -6.23
N SER A 145 2.77 -20.53 -5.48
CA SER A 145 1.32 -20.70 -5.56
C SER A 145 0.60 -19.46 -5.00
N LEU A 146 -0.65 -19.25 -5.41
CA LEU A 146 -1.47 -18.17 -4.87
C LEU A 146 -1.62 -18.26 -3.33
N SER A 147 -1.75 -19.48 -2.79
CA SER A 147 -1.80 -19.69 -1.35
C SER A 147 -0.49 -19.30 -0.66
N ASP A 148 0.65 -19.56 -1.30
CA ASP A 148 1.96 -19.17 -0.77
C ASP A 148 2.14 -17.66 -0.78
N ALA A 149 1.76 -17.00 -1.87
CA ALA A 149 1.79 -15.56 -1.98
C ALA A 149 0.95 -14.85 -0.91
N VAL A 150 -0.27 -15.37 -0.65
CA VAL A 150 -1.17 -14.82 0.37
C VAL A 150 -0.60 -15.05 1.78
N ARG A 151 -0.13 -16.25 2.11
CA ARG A 151 0.36 -16.53 3.47
C ARG A 151 1.69 -15.84 3.79
N SER A 152 2.55 -15.61 2.78
CA SER A 152 3.84 -14.95 2.98
C SER A 152 3.79 -13.43 2.87
N TYR A 153 2.68 -12.87 2.35
CA TYR A 153 2.56 -11.45 2.04
C TYR A 153 3.62 -10.95 1.03
N LEU A 154 4.10 -11.81 0.13
CA LEU A 154 5.14 -11.49 -0.86
C LEU A 154 4.89 -10.17 -1.61
N PHE A 155 3.67 -9.94 -2.06
CA PHE A 155 3.32 -8.75 -2.82
C PHE A 155 2.90 -7.56 -1.96
N ASN A 156 2.69 -7.76 -0.65
CA ASN A 156 2.55 -6.68 0.31
C ASN A 156 3.91 -6.09 0.70
N SER A 157 4.82 -6.08 -0.26
CA SER A 157 6.17 -5.58 -0.18
C SER A 157 6.25 -4.11 -0.56
N GLN A 158 7.36 -3.46 -0.21
CA GLN A 158 7.69 -2.17 -0.81
C GLN A 158 8.70 -2.39 -1.94
N LEU A 159 8.46 -1.74 -3.07
CA LEU A 159 9.38 -1.70 -4.19
C LEU A 159 9.97 -0.30 -4.27
N LEU A 160 11.27 -0.17 -3.99
CA LEU A 160 11.95 1.11 -3.78
C LEU A 160 13.02 1.36 -4.85
N SER A 161 13.10 2.61 -5.33
CA SER A 161 14.23 3.06 -6.15
C SER A 161 15.26 3.75 -5.26
N VAL A 162 16.46 3.19 -5.15
CA VAL A 162 17.54 3.76 -4.34
C VAL A 162 18.48 4.57 -5.24
N PRO A 163 18.73 5.86 -4.95
CA PRO A 163 19.66 6.68 -5.73
C PRO A 163 21.03 6.02 -5.90
N GLY A 164 21.54 5.98 -7.13
CA GLY A 164 22.84 5.38 -7.45
C GLY A 164 22.84 3.85 -7.57
N LYS A 165 21.73 3.15 -7.28
CA LYS A 165 21.58 1.73 -7.56
C LYS A 165 20.76 1.51 -8.84
N SER A 166 21.16 0.54 -9.66
CA SER A 166 20.32 0.01 -10.75
C SER A 166 19.36 -1.03 -10.16
N GLY A 167 18.17 -1.17 -10.72
CA GLY A 167 17.13 -2.07 -10.20
C GLY A 167 16.47 -1.54 -8.92
N ALA A 168 15.38 -2.20 -8.52
CA ALA A 168 14.62 -1.84 -7.34
C ALA A 168 15.04 -2.69 -6.13
N THR A 169 14.95 -2.10 -4.95
CA THR A 169 15.08 -2.80 -3.66
C THR A 169 13.71 -3.25 -3.21
N LEU A 170 13.57 -4.53 -2.87
CA LEU A 170 12.31 -5.13 -2.43
C LEU A 170 12.33 -5.33 -0.91
N ILE A 171 11.39 -4.71 -0.21
CA ILE A 171 11.21 -4.86 1.25
C ILE A 171 10.08 -5.85 1.50
N VAL A 172 10.39 -7.01 2.06
CA VAL A 172 9.43 -8.10 2.30
C VAL A 172 9.31 -8.41 3.81
N PRO A 173 8.19 -8.99 4.27
CA PRO A 173 8.08 -9.47 5.64
C PRO A 173 8.90 -10.76 5.86
N GLY A 174 9.33 -11.02 7.10
CA GLY A 174 10.10 -12.23 7.45
C GLY A 174 9.39 -13.55 7.13
N GLU A 175 8.06 -13.55 7.06
CA GLU A 175 7.23 -14.68 6.65
C GLU A 175 7.55 -15.17 5.21
N CYS A 176 8.16 -14.31 4.38
CA CYS A 176 8.69 -14.71 3.08
C CYS A 176 9.88 -15.68 3.17
N GLU A 177 10.67 -15.65 4.25
CA GLU A 177 11.74 -16.63 4.51
C GLU A 177 11.19 -17.96 5.00
N GLU A 178 10.05 -17.93 5.70
CA GLU A 178 9.43 -19.12 6.29
C GLU A 178 8.70 -19.99 5.24
N VAL A 179 8.41 -19.43 4.06
CA VAL A 179 7.77 -20.13 2.94
C VAL A 179 8.80 -20.49 1.87
N ALA A 180 9.24 -21.75 1.85
CA ALA A 180 10.35 -22.22 1.01
C ALA A 180 10.27 -21.81 -0.48
N ALA A 181 9.11 -21.97 -1.13
CA ALA A 181 8.92 -21.60 -2.53
C ALA A 181 9.07 -20.08 -2.77
N VAL A 182 8.61 -19.26 -1.80
CA VAL A 182 8.74 -17.79 -1.86
C VAL A 182 10.18 -17.38 -1.63
N HIS A 183 10.84 -17.97 -0.63
CA HIS A 183 12.25 -17.70 -0.33
C HIS A 183 13.16 -18.05 -1.51
N GLU A 184 12.99 -19.25 -2.10
CA GLU A 184 13.73 -19.68 -3.29
C GLU A 184 13.51 -18.72 -4.47
N TYR A 185 12.26 -18.29 -4.69
CA TYR A 185 11.94 -17.34 -5.74
C TYR A 185 12.56 -15.95 -5.51
N LEU A 186 12.56 -15.45 -4.27
CA LEU A 186 13.19 -14.19 -3.90
C LEU A 186 14.72 -14.23 -4.05
N GLN A 187 15.35 -15.33 -3.65
CA GLN A 187 16.78 -15.55 -3.88
C GLN A 187 17.10 -15.54 -5.38
N TRP A 188 16.31 -16.27 -6.18
CA TRP A 188 16.46 -16.25 -7.63
C TRP A 188 16.26 -14.86 -8.22
N LEU A 189 15.27 -14.09 -7.74
CA LEU A 189 15.05 -12.71 -8.19
C LEU A 189 16.26 -11.82 -7.90
N GLU A 190 16.81 -11.89 -6.69
CA GLU A 190 17.97 -11.10 -6.29
C GLU A 190 19.24 -11.44 -7.10
N THR A 191 19.41 -12.72 -7.48
CA THR A 191 20.60 -13.15 -8.23
C THR A 191 20.49 -13.00 -9.74
N GLU A 192 19.30 -13.25 -10.32
CA GLU A 192 19.13 -13.36 -11.77
C GLU A 192 18.36 -12.19 -12.41
N SER A 193 17.57 -11.44 -11.63
CA SER A 193 16.80 -10.32 -12.18
C SER A 193 17.63 -9.04 -12.25
N VAL A 194 17.70 -8.42 -13.42
CA VAL A 194 18.27 -7.06 -13.54
C VAL A 194 17.35 -5.97 -12.98
N LEU A 195 16.09 -6.32 -12.70
CA LEU A 195 15.06 -5.40 -12.24
C LEU A 195 15.00 -5.29 -10.72
N ILE A 196 15.51 -6.29 -9.99
CA ILE A 196 15.59 -6.33 -8.52
C ILE A 196 17.07 -6.41 -8.13
N ASN A 197 17.53 -5.52 -7.26
CA ASN A 197 18.94 -5.47 -6.87
C ASN A 197 19.22 -6.01 -5.47
N GLU A 198 18.21 -6.04 -4.61
CA GLU A 198 18.34 -6.33 -3.20
C GLU A 198 16.96 -6.70 -2.66
N VAL A 199 16.91 -7.75 -1.84
CA VAL A 199 15.73 -8.15 -1.09
C VAL A 199 16.03 -8.02 0.40
N CYS A 200 15.32 -7.10 1.07
CA CYS A 200 15.46 -6.88 2.51
C CYS A 200 14.26 -7.49 3.26
N TYR A 201 14.54 -8.28 4.30
CA TYR A 201 13.54 -8.92 5.13
C TYR A 201 13.37 -8.15 6.46
N PHE A 202 12.12 -7.89 6.85
CA PHE A 202 11.80 -7.20 8.11
C PHE A 202 10.83 -8.02 8.97
N ASN A 203 11.09 -8.07 10.27
CA ASN A 203 10.18 -8.69 11.23
C ASN A 203 9.03 -7.73 11.57
N LEU A 204 7.84 -8.03 11.07
CA LEU A 204 6.61 -7.27 11.28
C LEU A 204 5.51 -8.14 11.92
N ARG A 205 5.89 -9.19 12.67
CA ARG A 205 4.98 -10.24 13.16
C ARG A 205 3.69 -9.70 13.82
N GLN A 206 3.79 -8.61 14.59
CA GLN A 206 2.62 -8.01 15.25
C GLN A 206 1.60 -7.45 14.25
N SER A 207 2.06 -6.83 13.15
CA SER A 207 1.19 -6.35 12.08
C SER A 207 0.71 -7.49 11.19
N MET A 208 1.60 -8.43 10.86
CA MET A 208 1.29 -9.62 10.05
C MET A 208 0.22 -10.50 10.68
N ASN A 209 0.21 -10.64 12.02
CA ASN A 209 -0.85 -11.36 12.74
C ASN A 209 -2.26 -10.74 12.57
N ASN A 210 -2.34 -9.49 12.12
CA ASN A 210 -3.59 -8.80 11.75
C ASN A 210 -3.70 -8.54 10.24
N GLY A 211 -2.86 -9.19 9.43
CA GLY A 211 -2.91 -9.10 7.98
C GLY A 211 -2.29 -7.81 7.39
N GLY A 212 -1.31 -7.21 8.07
CA GLY A 212 -0.55 -6.06 7.56
C GLY A 212 0.93 -6.39 7.34
N GLY A 213 1.39 -6.32 6.09
CA GLY A 213 2.82 -6.40 5.75
C GLY A 213 3.45 -5.01 5.57
N PRO A 214 4.67 -4.95 5.03
CA PRO A 214 5.40 -3.69 4.81
C PRO A 214 4.60 -2.62 4.04
N ALA A 215 3.84 -3.02 3.03
CA ALA A 215 3.03 -2.12 2.23
C ALA A 215 1.79 -1.59 2.97
N CYS A 216 1.15 -2.39 3.82
CA CYS A 216 -0.02 -1.95 4.58
C CYS A 216 0.31 -0.84 5.58
N LEU A 217 1.56 -0.78 6.07
CA LEU A 217 2.01 0.17 7.10
C LEU A 217 2.44 1.55 6.54
N ARG A 218 2.26 1.79 5.23
CA ARG A 218 2.78 3.01 4.57
C ARG A 218 1.82 3.56 3.52
N LEU A 219 1.78 4.88 3.44
CA LEU A 219 1.17 5.63 2.34
C LEU A 219 2.27 6.24 1.47
N ARG A 220 2.23 6.00 0.16
CA ARG A 220 3.17 6.62 -0.79
C ARG A 220 2.65 7.99 -1.21
N VAL A 221 3.40 9.03 -0.90
CA VAL A 221 3.10 10.41 -1.34
C VAL A 221 4.33 10.96 -2.04
N VAL A 222 4.19 11.31 -3.32
CA VAL A 222 5.23 11.99 -4.07
C VAL A 222 5.11 13.49 -3.78
N MET A 223 6.19 14.10 -3.31
CA MET A 223 6.26 15.53 -2.97
C MET A 223 7.46 16.16 -3.68
N SER A 224 7.32 17.42 -4.10
CA SER A 224 8.45 18.23 -4.54
C SER A 224 9.35 18.63 -3.36
N GLU A 225 10.56 19.08 -3.63
CA GLU A 225 11.47 19.63 -2.61
C GLU A 225 10.82 20.80 -1.84
N ASP A 226 10.12 21.69 -2.54
CA ASP A 226 9.38 22.79 -1.92
C ASP A 226 8.27 22.30 -0.99
N GLN A 227 7.51 21.28 -1.40
CA GLN A 227 6.45 20.69 -0.56
C GLN A 227 7.03 20.05 0.70
N ILE A 228 8.18 19.38 0.59
CA ILE A 228 8.90 18.81 1.73
C ILE A 228 9.39 19.93 2.66
N ALA A 229 10.06 20.95 2.12
CA ALA A 229 10.61 22.07 2.88
C ALA A 229 9.54 22.88 3.61
N ASN A 230 8.33 22.97 3.05
CA ASN A 230 7.19 23.68 3.65
C ASN A 230 6.32 22.80 4.55
N THR A 231 6.76 21.58 4.89
CA THR A 231 6.05 20.72 5.85
C THR A 231 6.29 21.24 7.28
N ALA A 232 5.33 22.00 7.82
CA ALA A 232 5.44 22.62 9.14
C ALA A 232 5.40 21.61 10.32
N SER A 233 4.75 20.46 10.12
CA SER A 233 4.70 19.40 11.12
C SER A 233 5.99 18.58 11.17
N ARG A 234 6.39 18.13 12.36
CA ARG A 234 7.58 17.30 12.55
C ARG A 234 7.26 15.83 12.31
N ILE A 235 7.08 15.48 11.05
CA ILE A 235 6.67 14.12 10.60
C ILE A 235 7.66 13.47 9.63
N LEU A 236 8.65 14.23 9.13
CA LEU A 236 9.72 13.69 8.32
C LEU A 236 10.71 13.02 9.26
N LEU A 237 10.88 11.71 9.12
CA LEU A 237 11.71 10.92 10.02
C LEU A 237 13.19 11.29 9.85
N ASP A 238 13.82 11.64 10.96
CA ASP A 238 15.26 11.76 11.13
C ASP A 238 15.69 11.01 12.41
N GLU A 239 16.99 10.93 12.69
CA GLU A 239 17.51 10.23 13.86
C GLU A 239 16.98 10.81 15.19
N ALA A 240 16.76 12.13 15.26
CA ALA A 240 16.26 12.78 16.46
C ALA A 240 14.79 12.43 16.71
N LEU A 241 13.94 12.55 15.69
CA LEU A 241 12.53 12.18 15.76
C LEU A 241 12.37 10.69 16.02
N TYR A 242 13.19 9.83 15.40
CA TYR A 242 13.18 8.40 15.67
C TYR A 242 13.47 8.10 17.15
N SER A 243 14.53 8.68 17.71
CA SER A 243 14.90 8.50 19.12
C SER A 243 13.78 8.97 20.06
N GLU A 244 13.22 10.15 19.79
CA GLU A 244 12.13 10.70 20.61
C GLU A 244 10.84 9.87 20.52
N LEU A 245 10.47 9.40 19.33
CA LEU A 245 9.33 8.50 19.15
C LEU A 245 9.54 7.19 19.88
N ARG A 246 10.76 6.64 19.83
CA ARG A 246 11.10 5.41 20.56
C ARG A 246 10.93 5.61 22.07
N THR A 247 11.49 6.68 22.63
CA THR A 247 11.31 6.99 24.06
C THR A 247 9.84 7.23 24.42
N TRP A 248 9.08 7.90 23.54
CA TRP A 248 7.65 8.10 23.73
C TRP A 248 6.89 6.75 23.74
N VAL A 249 7.23 5.81 22.86
CA VAL A 249 6.66 4.46 22.86
C VAL A 249 7.03 3.70 24.14
N GLU A 250 8.32 3.65 24.49
CA GLU A 250 8.83 2.94 25.67
C GLU A 250 8.19 3.42 26.98
N ARG A 251 7.78 4.69 27.05
CA ARG A 251 7.09 5.24 28.23
C ARG A 251 5.58 4.96 28.24
N ASN A 252 4.94 4.93 27.07
CA ASN A 252 3.47 4.98 26.98
C ASN A 252 2.81 3.64 26.61
N TYR A 253 3.53 2.70 26.01
CA TYR A 253 2.96 1.45 25.51
C TYR A 253 3.04 0.35 26.56
N ARG A 254 1.97 -0.43 26.69
CA ARG A 254 1.97 -1.66 27.48
C ARG A 254 2.63 -2.78 26.67
N ASP A 255 3.43 -3.62 27.34
CA ASP A 255 4.05 -4.81 26.72
C ASP A 255 3.03 -5.92 26.39
N SER A 256 1.84 -5.85 27.00
CA SER A 256 0.74 -6.78 26.75
C SER A 256 -0.60 -6.04 26.82
N LEU A 257 -1.52 -6.41 25.92
CA LEU A 257 -2.87 -5.90 25.90
C LEU A 257 -3.81 -7.01 25.41
N ALA A 258 -4.84 -7.31 26.19
CA ALA A 258 -5.91 -8.22 25.86
C ALA A 258 -7.26 -7.48 25.71
N ALA A 259 -8.23 -8.11 25.06
CA ALA A 259 -9.55 -7.51 24.85
C ALA A 259 -10.27 -7.12 26.17
N ALA A 260 -9.98 -7.82 27.27
CA ALA A 260 -10.54 -7.50 28.58
C ALA A 260 -9.99 -6.17 29.15
N ASP A 261 -8.75 -5.81 28.80
CA ASP A 261 -8.10 -4.58 29.28
C ASP A 261 -8.72 -3.33 28.66
N LEU A 262 -9.48 -3.46 27.57
CA LEU A 262 -10.22 -2.36 26.95
C LEU A 262 -11.30 -1.77 27.89
N GLN A 263 -11.64 -2.47 28.97
CA GLN A 263 -12.57 -1.98 30.00
C GLN A 263 -11.87 -1.19 31.10
N ASP A 264 -10.54 -1.19 31.15
CA ASP A 264 -9.76 -0.47 32.15
C ASP A 264 -9.82 1.05 31.90
N PRO A 265 -10.42 1.85 32.81
CA PRO A 265 -10.46 3.30 32.64
C PRO A 265 -9.06 3.93 32.65
N ALA A 266 -8.06 3.29 33.27
CA ALA A 266 -6.68 3.79 33.24
C ALA A 266 -6.11 3.76 31.82
N LEU A 267 -6.42 2.72 31.03
CA LEU A 267 -6.00 2.63 29.63
C LEU A 267 -6.50 3.82 28.80
N LEU A 268 -7.76 4.25 29.02
CA LEU A 268 -8.30 5.43 28.34
C LEU A 268 -7.53 6.71 28.69
N SER A 269 -7.23 6.90 29.97
CA SER A 269 -6.43 8.04 30.44
C SER A 269 -5.01 8.02 29.86
N GLU A 270 -4.35 6.85 29.88
CA GLU A 270 -3.04 6.63 29.29
C GLU A 270 -3.04 6.98 27.80
N CYS A 271 -4.00 6.46 27.02
CA CYS A 271 -4.12 6.75 25.59
C CYS A 271 -4.29 8.25 25.31
N ARG A 272 -5.16 8.94 26.05
CA ARG A 272 -5.39 10.38 25.85
C ARG A 272 -4.15 11.21 26.17
N SER A 273 -3.49 10.92 27.31
CA SER A 273 -2.25 11.60 27.68
C SER A 273 -1.13 11.34 26.67
N ALA A 274 -0.96 10.09 26.24
CA ALA A 274 0.04 9.73 25.25
C ALA A 274 -0.22 10.42 23.90
N LEU A 275 -1.46 10.42 23.41
CA LEU A 275 -1.84 11.07 22.15
C LEU A 275 -1.66 12.59 22.22
N ASP A 276 -2.02 13.22 23.33
CA ASP A 276 -1.83 14.66 23.51
C ASP A 276 -0.34 15.03 23.43
N GLU A 277 0.51 14.29 24.13
CA GLU A 277 1.96 14.46 24.05
C GLU A 277 2.49 14.22 22.63
N LEU A 278 2.01 13.18 21.94
CA LEU A 278 2.42 12.88 20.58
C LEU A 278 2.07 14.01 19.61
N THR A 279 0.89 14.62 19.75
CA THR A 279 0.50 15.75 18.88
C THR A 279 1.42 16.96 19.05
N GLN A 280 1.92 17.19 20.27
CA GLN A 280 2.88 18.24 20.57
C GLN A 280 4.27 17.91 19.99
N LEU A 281 4.75 16.68 20.20
CA LEU A 281 6.01 16.17 19.65
C LEU A 281 6.05 16.28 18.12
N LEU A 282 4.96 15.90 17.44
CA LEU A 282 4.83 15.94 15.99
C LEU A 282 4.43 17.33 15.45
N LYS A 283 4.11 18.30 16.32
CA LYS A 283 3.65 19.65 15.95
C LYS A 283 2.46 19.64 14.98
N ILE A 284 1.46 18.80 15.27
CA ILE A 284 0.25 18.67 14.43
C ILE A 284 -0.98 19.37 14.99
N GLY A 285 -0.89 19.94 16.20
CA GLY A 285 -2.00 20.64 16.86
C GLY A 285 -3.07 19.69 17.42
N SER A 286 -4.18 20.26 17.89
CA SER A 286 -5.33 19.51 18.39
C SER A 286 -6.10 18.86 17.24
N VAL A 287 -5.79 17.61 16.91
CA VAL A 287 -6.40 16.87 15.80
C VAL A 287 -7.37 15.78 16.26
N TYR A 288 -7.37 15.44 17.54
CA TYR A 288 -8.28 14.46 18.13
C TYR A 288 -9.45 15.15 18.84
N ASP A 289 -10.65 14.57 18.76
CA ASP A 289 -11.87 15.13 19.34
C ASP A 289 -11.76 15.46 20.84
N PHE A 290 -10.97 14.71 21.61
CA PHE A 290 -10.80 14.96 23.05
C PHE A 290 -9.94 16.19 23.37
N GLN A 291 -9.23 16.75 22.38
CA GLN A 291 -8.39 17.94 22.50
C GLN A 291 -9.11 19.23 22.08
N LEU A 292 -10.34 19.11 21.55
CA LEU A 292 -11.17 20.21 21.06
C LEU A 292 -12.10 20.78 22.14
#